data_AF-A0A382P673-F1
#
_entry.id   AF-A0A382P673-F1
#
_cell.length_a   1.000
_cell.length_b   1.000
_cell.length_c   1.000
_cell.angle_alpha   90.00
_cell.angle_beta   90.00
_cell.angle_gamma   90.00
#
_symmetry.space_group_name_H-M   'P 1'
#
loop_
_entity.id
_entity.type
_entity.pdbx_description
1 polymer ?
#
loop_
_entity_poly.entity_id
_entity_poly.type
_entity_poly.pdbx_seq_one_letter_code
_entity_poly.pdbx_strand_id
1 'polypeptide(L)'
;MRPAGLAALLIFLGLLTEPLMAAQLQLRHASAGVSQTTILVGDMIDVEVWVDSEGDEISGAAIFLTFDEDVFEIVDEDKEPAVAGFQPFAQGGFLANGEVFRNVRLEADDPAASPLGEQMDYSVVRASDSGTGRVASFSLRAKAPSATT
;
A
#
# COMPACT_ATOMS: atom_id res chain seq x y z
N MET A 1 20.36 -35.03 -40.21
CA MET A 1 20.03 -34.41 -38.90
C MET A 1 18.72 -33.67 -39.07
N ARG A 2 17.64 -34.11 -38.43
CA ARG A 2 16.27 -33.66 -38.72
C ARG A 2 15.95 -32.35 -37.98
N PRO A 3 15.40 -31.31 -38.65
CA PRO A 3 15.10 -29.99 -38.06
C PRO A 3 13.88 -29.98 -37.11
N ALA A 4 13.22 -31.12 -36.91
CA ALA A 4 11.99 -31.23 -36.13
C ALA A 4 12.16 -30.86 -34.64
N GLY A 5 13.34 -31.10 -34.05
CA GLY A 5 13.61 -30.75 -32.66
C GLY A 5 13.70 -29.24 -32.40
N LEU A 6 14.22 -28.48 -33.37
CA LEU A 6 14.35 -27.03 -33.27
C LEU A 6 12.98 -26.34 -33.39
N ALA A 7 12.13 -26.82 -34.30
CA ALA A 7 10.78 -26.30 -34.48
C ALA A 7 9.90 -26.56 -33.25
N ALA A 8 9.99 -27.75 -32.65
CA ALA A 8 9.26 -28.08 -31.42
C ALA A 8 9.71 -27.22 -30.22
N LEU A 9 11.02 -26.94 -30.09
CA LEU A 9 11.54 -26.07 -29.04
C LEU A 9 11.07 -24.62 -29.19
N LEU A 10 11.05 -24.08 -30.40
CA LEU A 10 10.56 -22.72 -30.67
C LEU A 10 9.06 -22.55 -30.38
N ILE A 11 8.25 -23.58 -30.65
CA ILE A 11 6.82 -23.59 -30.30
C ILE A 11 6.64 -23.62 -28.78
N PHE A 12 7.49 -24.38 -28.06
CA PHE A 12 7.42 -24.46 -26.59
C PHE A 12 7.84 -23.15 -25.91
N LEU A 13 8.82 -22.43 -26.47
CA LEU A 13 9.22 -21.09 -26.00
C LEU A 13 8.14 -20.03 -26.26
N GLY A 14 7.31 -20.18 -27.30
CA GLY A 14 6.17 -19.30 -27.58
C GLY A 14 4.93 -19.55 -26.71
N LEU A 15 4.93 -20.62 -25.91
CA LEU A 15 3.88 -20.95 -24.92
C LEU A 15 4.29 -20.59 -23.49
N LEU A 16 5.46 -19.96 -23.29
CA LEU A 16 5.80 -19.34 -22.03
C LEU A 16 4.78 -18.21 -21.81
N THR A 17 3.84 -18.47 -20.91
CA THR A 17 2.85 -17.50 -20.42
C THR A 17 3.52 -16.15 -20.25
N GLU A 18 3.03 -15.12 -20.94
CA GLU A 18 3.43 -13.75 -20.65
C GLU A 18 3.33 -13.55 -19.14
N PRO A 19 4.34 -12.99 -18.47
CA PRO A 19 4.19 -12.63 -17.07
C PRO A 19 2.91 -11.81 -16.95
N LEU A 20 2.03 -12.22 -16.05
CA LEU A 20 0.75 -11.55 -15.82
C LEU A 20 1.09 -10.15 -15.30
N MET A 21 1.20 -9.18 -16.19
CA MET A 21 1.36 -7.76 -15.85
C MET A 21 0.01 -7.31 -15.32
N ALA A 22 -0.19 -7.51 -14.02
CA ALA A 22 -1.39 -7.11 -13.30
C ALA A 22 -1.05 -5.88 -12.46
N ALA A 23 -2.05 -4.99 -12.31
CA ALA A 23 -1.93 -3.87 -11.40
C ALA A 23 -1.49 -4.33 -10.00
N GLN A 24 -0.47 -3.68 -9.45
CA GLN A 24 0.13 -3.98 -8.16
C GLN A 24 -0.15 -2.86 -7.18
N LEU A 25 -0.49 -3.25 -5.96
CA LEU A 25 -0.56 -2.36 -4.80
C LEU A 25 0.46 -2.86 -3.78
N GLN A 26 1.34 -1.98 -3.31
CA GLN A 26 2.44 -2.33 -2.43
C GLN A 26 2.55 -1.34 -1.27
N LEU A 27 2.93 -1.85 -0.10
CA LEU A 27 3.44 -1.02 0.98
C LEU A 27 4.95 -0.94 0.81
N ARG A 28 5.48 0.29 0.78
CA ARG A 28 6.91 0.56 0.64
C ARG A 28 7.36 1.42 1.80
N HIS A 29 8.58 1.20 2.26
CA HIS A 29 9.25 2.19 3.09
C HIS A 29 9.57 3.42 2.22
N ALA A 30 9.33 4.63 2.72
CA ALA A 30 9.53 5.86 1.94
C ALA A 30 10.99 6.04 1.45
N SER A 31 11.96 5.42 2.13
CA SER A 31 13.33 5.30 1.62
C SER A 31 13.43 4.09 0.68
N ALA A 32 13.45 4.36 -0.62
CA ALA A 32 13.53 3.34 -1.67
C ALA A 32 14.72 2.37 -1.49
N GLY A 33 14.47 1.07 -1.69
CA GLY A 33 15.52 0.04 -1.83
C GLY A 33 15.84 -0.76 -0.57
N VAL A 34 15.19 -0.50 0.56
CA VAL A 34 15.41 -1.25 1.81
C VAL A 34 14.35 -2.36 1.92
N SER A 35 14.74 -3.62 1.65
CA SER A 35 13.86 -4.79 1.81
C SER A 35 13.76 -5.28 3.26
N GLN A 36 14.68 -4.84 4.12
CA GLN A 36 14.70 -5.13 5.55
C GLN A 36 15.09 -3.87 6.31
N THR A 37 14.11 -3.25 6.97
CA THR A 37 14.36 -2.11 7.82
C THR A 37 14.47 -2.59 9.26
N THR A 38 15.65 -2.42 9.87
CA THR A 38 15.78 -2.52 11.33
C THR A 38 15.41 -1.15 11.90
N ILE A 39 14.33 -1.11 12.68
CA ILE A 39 13.80 0.10 13.31
C ILE A 39 14.03 -0.02 14.82
N LEU A 40 14.55 1.02 15.46
CA LEU A 40 14.70 1.04 16.91
C LEU A 40 13.40 1.48 17.58
N VAL A 41 13.19 1.06 18.83
CA VAL A 41 12.08 1.58 19.63
C VAL A 41 12.22 3.10 19.78
N GLY A 42 11.14 3.82 19.49
CA GLY A 42 11.06 5.27 19.47
C GLY A 42 11.15 5.89 18.07
N ASP A 43 11.73 5.16 17.10
CA ASP A 43 11.87 5.62 15.73
C ASP A 43 10.52 5.66 15.00
N MET A 44 10.45 6.52 13.98
CA MET A 44 9.32 6.62 13.07
C MET A 44 9.58 5.84 11.78
N ILE A 45 8.54 5.22 11.26
CA ILE A 45 8.53 4.46 10.02
C ILE A 45 7.56 5.18 9.07
N ASP A 46 8.10 5.75 8.01
CA ASP A 46 7.28 6.34 6.95
C ASP A 46 6.96 5.28 5.90
N VAL A 47 5.67 5.04 5.71
CA VAL A 47 5.14 4.02 4.82
C VAL A 47 4.36 4.67 3.69
N GLU A 48 4.65 4.26 2.47
CA GLU A 48 3.95 4.67 1.27
C GLU A 48 3.09 3.52 0.73
N VAL A 49 1.86 3.84 0.37
CA VAL A 49 1.03 2.97 -0.45
C VAL A 49 1.30 3.31 -1.91
N TRP A 50 1.91 2.38 -2.63
CA TRP A 50 2.37 2.57 -4.00
C TRP A 50 1.60 1.68 -4.97
N VAL A 51 1.18 2.26 -6.10
CA VAL A 51 0.54 1.55 -7.20
C VAL A 51 1.46 1.47 -8.41
N ASP A 52 1.41 0.33 -9.07
CA ASP A 52 1.76 0.19 -10.49
C ASP A 52 0.51 -0.32 -11.21
N SER A 53 -0.09 0.47 -12.09
CA SER A 53 -1.32 0.07 -12.77
C SER A 53 -1.07 -0.82 -14.00
N GLU A 54 0.18 -1.03 -14.39
CA GLU A 54 0.56 -1.75 -15.63
C GLU A 54 -0.14 -1.21 -16.89
N GLY A 55 -0.49 0.09 -16.88
CA GLY A 55 -1.14 0.78 -17.98
C GLY A 55 -2.68 0.78 -17.94
N ASP A 56 -3.28 0.03 -17.01
CA ASP A 56 -4.73 0.08 -16.79
C ASP A 56 -5.15 1.36 -16.07
N GLU A 57 -6.37 1.82 -16.35
CA GLU A 57 -6.98 2.95 -15.65
C GLU A 57 -7.59 2.49 -14.32
N ILE A 58 -7.21 3.18 -13.23
CA ILE A 58 -7.72 2.95 -11.88
C ILE A 58 -8.59 4.13 -11.47
N SER A 59 -9.81 3.81 -11.01
CA SER A 59 -10.82 4.80 -10.61
C SER A 59 -10.93 5.02 -9.09
N GLY A 60 -10.18 4.24 -8.31
CA GLY A 60 -10.17 4.34 -6.86
C GLY A 60 -9.34 3.25 -6.19
N ALA A 61 -9.16 3.40 -4.89
CA ALA A 61 -8.52 2.43 -4.02
C ALA A 61 -9.21 2.43 -2.66
N ALA A 62 -9.33 1.27 -2.04
CA ALA A 62 -9.77 1.12 -0.65
C ALA A 62 -8.71 0.30 0.09
N ILE A 63 -8.16 0.88 1.14
CA ILE A 63 -7.00 0.40 1.87
C ILE A 63 -7.40 0.29 3.34
N PHE A 64 -7.45 -0.95 3.82
CA PHE A 64 -7.67 -1.29 5.21
C PHE A 64 -6.37 -1.85 5.76
N LEU A 65 -5.80 -1.17 6.75
CA LEU A 65 -4.56 -1.58 7.39
C LEU A 65 -4.82 -1.95 8.84
N THR A 66 -4.25 -3.08 9.26
CA THR A 66 -4.24 -3.55 10.64
C THR A 66 -2.79 -3.76 11.06
N PHE A 67 -2.45 -3.31 12.27
CA PHE A 67 -1.14 -3.56 12.85
C PHE A 67 -1.26 -3.84 14.35
N ASP A 68 -0.21 -4.44 14.90
CA ASP A 68 -0.10 -4.74 16.31
C ASP A 68 0.09 -3.45 17.12
N GLU A 69 -0.92 -3.10 17.90
CA GLU A 69 -0.92 -1.89 18.73
C GLU A 69 0.02 -1.98 19.94
N ASP A 70 0.49 -3.16 20.32
CA ASP A 70 1.50 -3.29 21.38
C ASP A 70 2.91 -2.97 20.84
N VAL A 71 3.12 -3.11 19.52
CA VAL A 71 4.41 -2.92 18.85
C VAL A 71 4.50 -1.56 18.17
N PHE A 72 3.42 -1.11 17.53
CA PHE A 72 3.37 0.15 16.78
C PHE A 72 2.24 1.07 17.26
N GLU A 73 2.38 2.37 17.03
CA GLU A 73 1.29 3.34 17.14
C GLU A 73 1.25 4.26 15.93
N ILE A 74 0.06 4.77 15.62
CA ILE A 74 -0.08 5.90 14.70
C ILE A 74 0.55 7.12 15.33
N VAL A 75 1.35 7.85 14.55
CA VAL A 75 1.84 9.16 14.98
C VAL A 75 0.66 10.12 15.01
N ASP A 76 0.37 10.72 16.18
CA ASP A 76 -0.65 11.75 16.37
C ASP A 76 -0.22 13.10 15.74
N GLU A 77 0.12 13.06 14.46
CA GLU A 77 0.40 14.19 13.60
C GLU A 77 -0.57 14.12 12.43
N ASP A 78 -1.54 15.04 12.43
CA ASP A 78 -2.52 15.16 11.37
C ASP A 78 -1.82 15.45 10.03
N LYS A 79 -1.99 14.54 9.08
CA LYS A 79 -1.33 14.62 7.78
C LYS A 79 -2.02 15.56 6.81
N GLU A 80 -3.29 15.91 7.07
CA GLU A 80 -4.09 16.79 6.21
C GLU A 80 -4.88 17.80 7.08
N PRO A 81 -4.19 18.74 7.76
CA PRO A 81 -4.77 19.63 8.78
C PRO A 81 -5.83 20.63 8.27
N ALA A 82 -6.02 20.69 6.95
CA ALA A 82 -7.07 21.48 6.33
C ALA A 82 -8.43 20.74 6.32
N VAL A 83 -8.43 19.43 6.57
CA VAL A 83 -9.62 18.59 6.65
C VAL A 83 -10.06 18.46 8.10
N ALA A 84 -11.36 18.37 8.35
CA ALA A 84 -11.88 18.26 9.70
C ALA A 84 -11.67 16.86 10.27
N GLY A 85 -11.11 16.80 11.49
CA GLY A 85 -10.81 15.55 12.18
C GLY A 85 -9.43 14.99 11.80
N PHE A 86 -8.88 14.12 12.65
CA PHE A 86 -7.55 13.56 12.46
C PHE A 86 -7.46 12.73 11.17
N GLN A 87 -6.50 13.07 10.30
CA GLN A 87 -6.24 12.36 9.05
C GLN A 87 -4.92 11.56 9.16
N PRO A 88 -4.97 10.22 9.32
CA PRO A 88 -3.76 9.41 9.46
C PRO A 88 -2.92 9.29 8.18
N PHE A 89 -3.52 9.48 7.01
CA PHE A 89 -2.83 9.43 5.72
C PHE A 89 -2.70 10.82 5.09
N ALA A 90 -1.54 11.11 4.53
CA ALA A 90 -1.35 12.17 3.53
C ALA A 90 -1.74 11.63 2.15
N GLN A 91 -2.49 12.40 1.36
CA GLN A 91 -2.85 12.00 0.01
C GLN A 91 -1.61 11.99 -0.91
N GLY A 92 -1.47 10.94 -1.72
CA GLY A 92 -0.42 10.83 -2.72
C GLY A 92 -0.77 11.52 -4.04
N GLY A 93 0.17 11.52 -5.00
CA GLY A 93 -0.06 12.09 -6.33
C GLY A 93 -0.89 11.20 -7.24
N PHE A 94 -0.88 9.88 -7.01
CA PHE A 94 -1.70 8.90 -7.73
C PHE A 94 -3.11 8.87 -7.11
N LEU A 95 -4.15 8.99 -7.94
CA LEU A 95 -5.56 9.24 -7.57
C LEU A 95 -5.81 10.60 -6.90
N ALA A 96 -4.90 11.58 -7.05
CA ALA A 96 -5.07 12.93 -6.48
C ALA A 96 -6.26 13.69 -7.11
N ASN A 97 -6.71 13.25 -8.28
CA ASN A 97 -7.89 13.78 -8.96
C ASN A 97 -9.23 13.18 -8.47
N GLY A 98 -9.19 12.24 -7.52
CA GLY A 98 -10.36 11.63 -6.93
C GLY A 98 -10.86 12.31 -5.66
N GLU A 99 -11.93 11.76 -5.10
CA GLU A 99 -12.50 12.15 -3.82
C GLU A 99 -12.04 11.19 -2.73
N VAL A 100 -11.38 11.71 -1.69
CA VAL A 100 -11.07 10.95 -0.47
C VAL A 100 -12.40 10.70 0.26
N PHE A 101 -12.86 9.45 0.24
CA PHE A 101 -14.12 9.03 0.85
C PHE A 101 -13.94 8.63 2.32
N ARG A 102 -12.79 8.03 2.66
CA ARG A 102 -12.37 7.76 4.04
C ARG A 102 -10.88 8.01 4.22
N ASN A 103 -10.51 8.51 5.40
CA ASN A 103 -9.15 8.66 5.87
C ASN A 103 -9.22 8.79 7.39
N VAL A 104 -9.32 7.65 8.07
CA VAL A 104 -9.64 7.60 9.50
C VAL A 104 -8.87 6.48 10.19
N ARG A 105 -8.57 6.70 11.48
CA ARG A 105 -8.32 5.61 12.42
C ARG A 105 -9.68 5.00 12.77
N LEU A 106 -9.79 3.68 12.70
CA LEU A 106 -11.04 3.00 13.05
C LEU A 106 -11.11 2.86 14.58
N GLU A 107 -12.17 3.42 15.15
CA GLU A 107 -12.52 3.22 16.55
C GLU A 107 -13.18 1.84 16.74
N ALA A 108 -13.11 1.31 17.96
CA ALA A 108 -13.60 -0.04 18.26
C ALA A 108 -15.13 -0.23 18.03
N ASP A 109 -15.89 0.86 17.95
CA ASP A 109 -17.32 0.87 17.67
C ASP A 109 -17.68 1.08 16.19
N ASP A 110 -16.69 1.32 15.31
CA ASP A 110 -16.94 1.38 13.86
C ASP A 110 -17.33 -0.02 13.34
N PRO A 111 -18.43 -0.17 12.57
CA PRO A 111 -18.85 -1.45 12.00
C PRO A 111 -17.81 -2.14 11.10
N ALA A 112 -16.85 -1.39 10.56
CA ALA A 112 -15.75 -1.90 9.77
C ALA A 112 -14.53 -2.33 10.62
N ALA A 113 -14.50 -2.02 11.92
CA ALA A 113 -13.40 -2.37 12.81
C ALA A 113 -13.40 -3.87 13.17
N SER A 114 -12.22 -4.47 13.08
CA SER A 114 -11.91 -5.80 13.66
C SER A 114 -11.56 -5.68 15.15
N PRO A 115 -11.74 -6.73 15.97
CA PRO A 115 -11.21 -6.76 17.34
C PRO A 115 -9.69 -6.97 17.40
N LEU A 116 -9.02 -7.16 16.26
CA LEU A 116 -7.59 -7.45 16.19
C LEU A 116 -6.81 -6.17 15.85
N GLY A 117 -6.05 -5.67 16.82
CA GLY A 117 -5.09 -4.57 16.63
C GLY A 117 -5.72 -3.22 16.28
N GLU A 118 -4.84 -2.24 16.14
CA GLU A 118 -5.21 -0.90 15.70
C GLU A 118 -5.36 -0.88 14.19
N GLN A 119 -6.35 -0.12 13.70
CA GLN A 119 -6.78 -0.15 12.31
C GLN A 119 -6.94 1.24 11.72
N MET A 120 -6.64 1.33 10.42
CA MET A 120 -6.85 2.54 9.64
C MET A 120 -7.56 2.20 8.32
N ASP A 121 -8.39 3.12 7.87
CA ASP A 121 -9.17 3.01 6.64
C ASP A 121 -8.95 4.26 5.78
N TYR A 122 -8.43 4.03 4.58
CA TYR A 122 -8.24 5.04 3.57
C TYR A 122 -8.90 4.61 2.26
N SER A 123 -9.70 5.50 1.68
CA SER A 123 -10.28 5.25 0.37
C SER A 123 -10.38 6.51 -0.47
N VAL A 124 -10.09 6.35 -1.76
CA VAL A 124 -10.30 7.35 -2.80
C VAL A 124 -11.18 6.75 -3.87
N VAL A 125 -12.16 7.51 -4.33
CA VAL A 125 -13.13 7.10 -5.36
C VAL A 125 -13.24 8.17 -6.44
N ARG A 126 -13.85 7.80 -7.57
CA ARG A 126 -14.13 8.73 -8.69
C ARG A 126 -12.87 9.39 -9.27
N ALA A 127 -11.73 8.74 -9.11
CA ALA A 127 -10.48 9.12 -9.77
C ALA A 127 -10.45 8.55 -11.21
N SER A 128 -9.39 8.88 -11.93
CA SER A 128 -9.03 8.30 -13.23
C SER A 128 -7.54 8.51 -13.43
N ASP A 129 -6.73 7.50 -13.12
CA ASP A 129 -5.27 7.57 -13.26
C ASP A 129 -4.70 6.24 -13.79
N SER A 130 -3.54 6.31 -14.43
CA SER A 130 -2.77 5.15 -14.86
C SER A 130 -1.26 5.40 -14.72
N GLY A 131 -0.46 4.35 -14.79
CA GLY A 131 0.99 4.39 -14.57
C GLY A 131 1.35 4.03 -13.14
N THR A 132 2.39 4.66 -12.59
CA THR A 132 2.92 4.32 -11.27
C THR A 132 2.98 5.55 -10.37
N GLY A 133 2.70 5.35 -9.08
CA GLY A 133 2.78 6.44 -8.12
C GLY A 133 2.29 6.09 -6.74
N ARG A 134 2.50 7.04 -5.83
CA ARG A 134 2.03 6.97 -4.46
C ARG A 134 0.56 7.34 -4.38
N VAL A 135 -0.26 6.47 -3.79
CA VAL A 135 -1.68 6.70 -3.48
C VAL A 135 -1.86 7.47 -2.17
N ALA A 136 -1.07 7.11 -1.16
CA ALA A 136 -1.11 7.70 0.18
C ALA A 136 0.19 7.41 0.94
N SER A 137 0.43 8.13 2.03
CA SER A 137 1.49 7.81 3.00
C SER A 137 1.03 8.04 4.42
N PHE A 138 1.57 7.26 5.35
CA PHE A 138 1.31 7.37 6.79
C PHE A 138 2.59 7.10 7.57
N SER A 139 2.60 7.45 8.85
CA SER A 139 3.75 7.24 9.73
C SER A 139 3.33 6.39 10.94
N LEU A 140 4.15 5.39 11.27
CA LEU A 140 4.04 4.60 12.49
C LEU A 140 5.23 4.89 13.40
N ARG A 141 5.03 4.88 14.72
CA ARG A 141 6.14 4.84 15.69
C ARG A 141 6.30 3.44 16.25
N ALA A 142 7.53 2.95 16.31
CA ALA A 142 7.84 1.70 17.01
C ALA A 142 7.82 1.94 18.54
N LYS A 143 6.90 1.29 19.25
CA LYS A 143 6.77 1.39 20.72
C LYS A 143 7.48 0.27 21.47
N ALA A 144 7.52 -0.91 20.86
CA ALA A 144 8.12 -2.08 21.47
C ALA A 144 8.86 -2.92 20.43
N PRO A 145 9.80 -3.78 20.85
CA PRO A 145 10.40 -4.76 19.96
C PRO A 145 9.33 -5.72 19.45
N SER A 146 9.29 -5.96 18.14
CA SER A 146 8.51 -7.07 17.58
C SER A 146 9.20 -8.38 17.98
N ALA A 147 8.52 -9.22 18.74
CA ALA A 147 9.05 -10.54 19.07
C ALA A 147 9.10 -11.40 17.80
N THR A 148 10.31 -11.68 17.30
CA THR A 148 10.49 -12.78 16.33
C THR A 148 10.32 -14.07 17.11
N THR A 149 9.15 -14.72 17.00
CA THR A 149 8.98 -16.09 17.49
C THR A 149 9.12 -17.05 16.33
#